data_AF-A0A7S3WAD0-F1
#
_entry.id   AF-A0A7S3WAD0-F1
#
_cell.length_a   1.000
_cell.length_b   1.000
_cell.length_c   1.000
_cell.angle_alpha   90.00
_cell.angle_beta   90.00
_cell.angle_gamma   90.00
#
_symmetry.space_group_name_H-M   'P 1'
#
loop_
_entity.id
_entity.type
_entity.pdbx_description
1 polymer ?
#
loop_
_entity_poly.entity_id
_entity_poly.type
_entity_poly.pdbx_seq_one_letter_code
_entity_poly.pdbx_strand_id
1 'polypeptide(L)'
;AVCGGGEMRTRWAADCLAPALLRSAAIGAGHVQLDCVWAEAEQTYYVLDLLAWKGLRLVDHPYEERVFWAASKLAEVHADRQASTNPCRFVHLPPSGRCSAATLSTAYYRGGGASRDGLLFYHNEGLYEAGPSPLLLLWSDASCSSRFYDYGSAQMARELAAAPDKAARWRPGETEAALPIGALLAACEGAMEADSGAAAGR
;
A
#
# COMPACT_ATOMS: atom_id res chain seq x y z
N ALA A 1 -7.45 -12.41 -21.06
CA ALA A 1 -8.08 -13.40 -20.18
C ALA A 1 -9.20 -12.70 -19.42
N VAL A 2 -10.33 -13.37 -19.24
CA VAL A 2 -11.58 -12.81 -18.70
C VAL A 2 -11.35 -12.31 -17.26
N CYS A 3 -11.45 -11.01 -17.03
CA CYS A 3 -11.46 -10.41 -15.71
C CYS A 3 -12.86 -10.58 -15.11
N GLY A 4 -13.08 -11.72 -14.47
CA GLY A 4 -14.28 -11.98 -13.68
C GLY A 4 -14.29 -11.16 -12.39
N GLY A 5 -15.35 -10.37 -12.24
CA GLY A 5 -16.08 -9.98 -11.03
C GLY A 5 -15.34 -9.72 -9.72
N GLY A 6 -15.39 -8.46 -9.31
CA GLY A 6 -15.80 -8.02 -7.97
C GLY A 6 -14.83 -8.32 -6.85
N GLU A 7 -13.61 -7.80 -6.88
CA GLU A 7 -12.74 -7.76 -5.68
C GLU A 7 -11.45 -6.93 -5.88
N MET A 8 -11.20 -6.00 -4.96
CA MET A 8 -9.87 -5.44 -4.68
C MET A 8 -9.02 -6.57 -4.09
N ARG A 9 -8.16 -7.20 -4.91
CA ARG A 9 -7.19 -8.21 -4.46
C ARG A 9 -5.81 -7.58 -4.48
N THR A 10 -5.02 -7.74 -3.43
CA THR A 10 -3.55 -7.69 -3.54
C THR A 10 -3.16 -8.84 -4.48
N ARG A 11 -2.99 -8.52 -5.77
CA ARG A 11 -2.48 -9.46 -6.76
C ARG A 11 -1.03 -9.13 -6.99
N TRP A 12 -0.18 -10.14 -6.92
CA TRP A 12 1.17 -10.11 -7.48
C TRP A 12 1.02 -9.86 -8.99
N ALA A 13 1.25 -8.63 -9.44
CA ALA A 13 1.10 -8.25 -10.85
C ALA A 13 2.33 -8.69 -11.66
N ALA A 14 2.64 -9.99 -11.67
CA ALA A 14 3.68 -10.54 -12.53
C ALA A 14 3.23 -10.55 -14.01
N ASP A 15 1.94 -10.75 -14.27
CA ASP A 15 1.43 -11.06 -15.62
C ASP A 15 0.81 -9.87 -16.38
N CYS A 16 0.58 -8.73 -15.72
CA CYS A 16 -0.06 -7.57 -16.35
C CYS A 16 0.92 -6.60 -17.03
N LEU A 17 2.21 -6.63 -16.65
CA LEU A 17 3.26 -5.78 -17.23
C LEU A 17 3.96 -6.39 -18.44
N ALA A 18 3.70 -7.68 -18.72
CA ALA A 18 4.44 -8.42 -19.74
C ALA A 18 4.32 -7.80 -21.15
N PRO A 19 3.14 -7.39 -21.68
CA PRO A 19 3.10 -6.96 -23.08
C PRO A 19 3.55 -5.51 -23.31
N ALA A 20 3.46 -4.64 -22.29
CA ALA A 20 3.78 -3.21 -22.39
C ALA A 20 5.29 -2.93 -22.31
N LEU A 21 6.01 -3.64 -21.43
CA LEU A 21 7.44 -3.47 -21.23
C LEU A 21 8.31 -4.21 -22.26
N LEU A 22 7.77 -5.22 -22.96
CA LEU A 22 8.53 -6.12 -23.83
C LEU A 22 8.90 -5.56 -25.21
N ARG A 23 8.39 -4.40 -25.64
CA ARG A 23 8.59 -3.92 -27.03
C ARG A 23 9.49 -2.70 -27.21
N SER A 24 9.88 -1.99 -26.15
CA SER A 24 10.75 -0.80 -26.31
C SER A 24 12.22 -1.02 -25.99
N ALA A 25 12.65 -2.24 -25.69
CA ALA A 25 14.03 -2.52 -25.33
C ALA A 25 14.54 -3.78 -26.02
N ALA A 26 15.35 -3.61 -27.06
CA ALA A 26 16.42 -4.56 -27.31
C ALA A 26 17.47 -4.44 -26.18
N ILE A 27 17.10 -4.73 -24.92
CA ILE A 27 17.94 -4.52 -23.71
C ILE A 27 17.51 -5.51 -22.60
N GLY A 28 18.28 -6.59 -22.40
CA GLY A 28 18.40 -7.39 -21.16
C GLY A 28 17.17 -8.16 -20.66
N ALA A 29 17.23 -9.49 -20.67
CA ALA A 29 16.23 -10.39 -20.10
C ALA A 29 16.15 -10.28 -18.55
N GLY A 30 15.35 -9.35 -18.03
CA GLY A 30 15.14 -9.17 -16.59
C GLY A 30 13.67 -8.97 -16.23
N HIS A 31 13.23 -9.55 -15.11
CA HIS A 31 11.85 -9.43 -14.64
C HIS A 31 11.61 -8.08 -13.92
N VAL A 32 10.35 -7.65 -13.89
CA VAL A 32 9.86 -6.52 -13.08
C VAL A 32 8.86 -7.07 -12.08
N GLN A 33 8.98 -6.67 -10.83
CA GLN A 33 8.07 -7.09 -9.76
C GLN A 33 7.63 -5.87 -8.96
N LEU A 34 6.31 -5.68 -8.88
CA LEU A 34 5.65 -4.61 -8.15
C LEU A 34 4.77 -5.19 -7.04
N ASP A 35 4.68 -4.46 -5.93
CA ASP A 35 3.61 -4.64 -4.95
C ASP A 35 2.49 -3.65 -5.26
N CYS A 36 1.26 -4.14 -5.43
CA CYS A 36 0.15 -3.37 -5.95
C CYS A 36 -1.19 -3.72 -5.29
N VAL A 37 -2.10 -2.73 -5.28
CA VAL A 37 -3.53 -2.91 -5.02
C VAL A 37 -4.31 -2.68 -6.30
N TRP A 38 -5.18 -3.63 -6.66
CA TRP A 38 -6.03 -3.50 -7.86
C TRP A 38 -7.33 -2.77 -7.55
N ALA A 39 -7.56 -1.60 -8.13
CA ALA A 39 -8.83 -0.89 -8.09
C ALA A 39 -9.69 -1.23 -9.31
N GLU A 40 -10.67 -2.12 -9.11
CA GLU A 40 -11.51 -2.64 -10.20
C GLU A 40 -12.36 -1.57 -10.89
N ALA A 41 -12.97 -0.66 -10.12
CA ALA A 41 -13.78 0.43 -10.67
C ALA A 41 -12.97 1.33 -11.63
N GLU A 42 -11.67 1.45 -11.38
CA GLU A 42 -10.76 2.32 -12.13
C GLU A 42 -9.89 1.55 -13.13
N GLN A 43 -9.99 0.22 -13.17
CA GLN A 43 -9.12 -0.67 -13.93
C GLN A 43 -7.61 -0.32 -13.78
N THR A 44 -7.22 0.03 -12.56
CA THR A 44 -5.91 0.61 -12.25
C THR A 44 -5.23 -0.20 -11.14
N TYR A 45 -3.97 -0.57 -11.36
CA TYR A 45 -3.06 -1.03 -10.32
C TYR A 45 -2.43 0.18 -9.64
N TYR A 46 -2.74 0.34 -8.36
CA TYR A 46 -2.04 1.29 -7.51
C TYR A 46 -0.78 0.64 -6.97
N VAL A 47 0.38 1.15 -7.38
CA VAL A 47 1.68 0.59 -7.01
C VAL A 47 2.09 1.14 -5.65
N LEU A 48 2.32 0.24 -4.71
CA LEU A 48 2.78 0.52 -3.35
C LEU A 48 4.31 0.43 -3.22
N ASP A 49 4.94 -0.55 -3.87
CA ASP A 49 6.38 -0.81 -3.78
C ASP A 49 6.92 -1.39 -5.10
N LEU A 50 8.22 -1.21 -5.34
CA LEU A 50 8.97 -1.74 -6.48
C LEU A 50 10.05 -2.71 -5.97
N LEU A 51 9.83 -4.00 -6.22
CA LEU A 51 10.63 -5.08 -5.64
C LEU A 51 11.76 -5.54 -6.57
N ALA A 52 11.52 -5.45 -7.88
CA ALA A 52 12.54 -5.69 -8.88
C ALA A 52 12.31 -4.86 -10.14
N TRP A 53 13.38 -4.36 -10.75
CA TRP A 53 13.32 -3.63 -12.01
C TRP A 53 14.33 -4.17 -13.02
N LYS A 54 13.85 -4.82 -14.09
CA LYS A 54 14.68 -5.41 -15.16
C LYS A 54 15.79 -6.31 -14.59
N GLY A 55 15.44 -7.15 -13.61
CA GLY A 55 16.36 -8.08 -12.95
C GLY A 55 17.18 -7.49 -11.80
N LEU A 56 17.17 -6.17 -11.59
CA LEU A 56 17.74 -5.56 -10.39
C LEU A 56 16.84 -5.88 -9.19
N ARG A 57 17.39 -6.57 -8.19
CA ARG A 57 16.69 -6.86 -6.92
C ARG A 57 16.69 -5.60 -6.06
N LEU A 58 15.51 -5.01 -5.86
CA LEU A 58 15.33 -3.83 -5.03
C LEU A 58 14.87 -4.18 -3.61
N VAL A 59 14.44 -5.42 -3.36
CA VAL A 59 14.07 -5.91 -2.01
C VAL A 59 15.17 -5.74 -0.96
N ASP A 60 16.45 -5.71 -1.38
CA ASP A 60 17.61 -5.54 -0.51
C ASP A 60 17.93 -4.04 -0.24
N HIS A 61 17.13 -3.10 -0.78
CA HIS A 61 17.28 -1.66 -0.57
C HIS A 61 16.28 -1.12 0.46
N PRO A 62 16.59 -0.03 1.18
CA PRO A 62 15.64 0.72 2.01
C PRO A 62 14.35 1.11 1.29
N TYR A 63 13.22 1.14 2.01
CA TYR A 63 11.92 1.52 1.46
C TYR A 63 11.94 2.88 0.76
N GLU A 64 12.60 3.88 1.34
CA GLU A 64 12.67 5.21 0.75
C GLU A 64 13.35 5.22 -0.64
N GLU A 65 14.36 4.38 -0.83
CA GLU A 65 15.00 4.19 -2.12
C GLU A 65 14.06 3.49 -3.11
N ARG A 66 13.37 2.42 -2.67
CA ARG A 66 12.45 1.68 -3.55
C ARG A 66 11.30 2.55 -4.05
N VAL A 67 10.73 3.38 -3.19
CA VAL A 67 9.66 4.34 -3.56
C VAL A 67 10.18 5.40 -4.54
N PHE A 68 11.39 5.93 -4.32
CA PHE A 68 12.00 6.86 -5.26
C PHE A 68 12.21 6.21 -6.64
N TRP A 69 12.68 4.96 -6.66
CA TRP A 69 12.82 4.18 -7.87
C TRP A 69 11.46 3.90 -8.53
N ALA A 70 10.44 3.53 -7.77
CA ALA A 70 9.08 3.29 -8.30
C ALA A 70 8.56 4.52 -9.04
N ALA A 71 8.65 5.70 -8.43
CA ALA A 71 8.23 6.95 -9.05
C ALA A 71 8.96 7.24 -10.37
N SER A 72 10.30 7.16 -10.36
CA SER A 72 11.11 7.46 -11.54
C SER A 72 10.91 6.43 -12.67
N LYS A 73 10.92 5.13 -12.35
CA LYS A 73 10.86 4.05 -13.33
C LYS A 73 9.49 3.87 -13.96
N LEU A 74 8.40 4.08 -13.21
CA LEU A 74 7.06 4.04 -13.77
C LEU A 74 6.80 5.25 -14.69
N ALA A 75 7.35 6.42 -14.36
CA ALA A 75 7.26 7.60 -15.21
C ALA A 75 8.03 7.43 -16.53
N GLU A 76 9.23 6.82 -16.49
CA GLU A 76 10.06 6.52 -17.67
C GLU A 76 9.31 5.69 -18.73
N VAL A 77 8.43 4.79 -18.30
CA VAL A 77 7.70 3.87 -19.19
C VAL A 77 6.25 4.28 -19.43
N HIS A 78 5.82 5.44 -18.92
CA HIS A 78 4.45 5.94 -18.98
C HIS A 78 3.41 4.90 -18.51
N ALA A 79 3.72 4.23 -17.38
CA ALA A 79 2.94 3.11 -16.87
C ALA A 79 1.50 3.48 -16.49
N ASP A 80 1.25 4.76 -16.25
CA ASP A 80 -0.05 5.35 -15.91
C ASP A 80 -1.01 5.48 -17.09
N ARG A 81 -0.54 5.22 -18.32
CA ARG A 81 -1.34 5.32 -19.54
C ARG A 81 -1.85 3.95 -19.99
N GLN A 82 -3.12 3.92 -20.36
CA GLN A 82 -3.71 2.75 -21.01
C GLN A 82 -3.30 2.75 -22.49
N ALA A 83 -2.92 1.58 -23.00
CA ALA A 83 -2.57 1.37 -24.40
C ALA A 83 -3.02 -0.03 -24.83
N SER A 84 -3.01 -0.32 -26.13
CA SER A 84 -3.32 -1.67 -26.63
C SER A 84 -2.37 -2.74 -26.08
N THR A 85 -1.14 -2.36 -25.73
CA THR A 85 -0.14 -3.21 -25.08
C THR A 85 -0.17 -3.13 -23.55
N ASN A 86 -0.86 -2.15 -22.98
CA ASN A 86 -1.00 -1.94 -21.53
C ASN A 86 -2.48 -1.72 -21.17
N PRO A 87 -3.28 -2.79 -21.04
CA PRO A 87 -4.72 -2.67 -20.83
C PRO A 87 -5.07 -2.11 -19.44
N CYS A 88 -4.13 -2.13 -18.50
CA CYS A 88 -4.33 -1.62 -17.14
C CYS A 88 -3.35 -0.48 -16.85
N ARG A 89 -3.79 0.53 -16.11
CA ARG A 89 -2.91 1.62 -15.68
C ARG A 89 -2.14 1.19 -14.43
N PHE A 90 -0.89 1.62 -14.31
CA PHE A 90 -0.08 1.48 -13.11
C PHE A 90 0.21 2.87 -12.56
N VAL A 91 -0.44 3.21 -11.46
CA VAL A 91 -0.33 4.53 -10.83
C VAL A 91 0.42 4.36 -9.52
N HIS A 92 1.58 4.99 -9.40
CA HIS A 92 2.33 4.98 -8.16
C HIS A 92 1.57 5.75 -7.07
N LEU A 93 1.45 5.16 -5.88
CA LEU A 93 0.96 5.83 -4.67
C LEU A 93 2.16 6.28 -3.83
N PRO A 94 2.62 7.54 -3.98
CA PRO A 94 3.72 8.02 -3.16
C PRO A 94 3.28 8.14 -1.68
N PRO A 95 4.20 7.95 -0.73
CA PRO A 95 3.97 8.30 0.66
C PRO A 95 3.53 9.77 0.78
N SER A 96 2.56 10.06 1.66
CA SER A 96 2.11 11.43 1.92
C SER A 96 3.17 12.32 2.57
N GLY A 97 4.28 11.73 3.04
CA GLY A 97 5.42 12.40 3.67
C GLY A 97 5.89 11.67 4.92
N ARG A 98 6.79 12.30 5.68
CA ARG A 98 7.20 11.81 7.00
C ARG A 98 6.00 11.79 7.95
N CYS A 99 5.96 10.81 8.84
CA CYS A 99 4.90 10.68 9.83
C CYS A 99 4.94 11.85 10.82
N SER A 100 4.05 12.82 10.60
CA SER A 100 3.79 13.95 11.48
C SER A 100 2.28 14.06 11.69
N ALA A 101 1.84 14.72 12.76
CA ALA A 101 0.42 14.96 12.99
C ALA A 101 -0.26 15.67 11.80
N ALA A 102 0.44 16.63 11.17
CA ALA A 102 -0.06 17.34 10.00
C ALA A 102 -0.20 16.42 8.76
N THR A 103 0.80 15.61 8.47
CA THR A 103 0.77 14.66 7.35
C THR A 103 -0.29 13.59 7.57
N LEU A 104 -0.37 13.04 8.79
CA LEU A 104 -1.36 12.03 9.17
C LEU A 104 -2.79 12.59 9.06
N SER A 105 -3.03 13.78 9.60
CA SER A 105 -4.32 14.47 9.49
C SER A 105 -4.71 14.72 8.03
N THR A 106 -3.75 15.12 7.19
CA THR A 106 -3.99 15.31 5.76
C THR A 106 -4.33 13.99 5.06
N ALA A 107 -3.56 12.94 5.28
CA ALA A 107 -3.81 11.62 4.70
C ALA A 107 -5.17 11.06 5.14
N TYR A 108 -5.50 11.18 6.43
CA TYR A 108 -6.72 10.63 7.02
C TYR A 108 -7.99 11.45 6.72
N TYR A 109 -7.96 12.78 6.80
CA TYR A 109 -9.17 13.61 6.61
C TYR A 109 -9.31 14.18 5.20
N ARG A 110 -8.21 14.43 4.50
CA ARG A 110 -8.20 15.13 3.20
C ARG A 110 -7.82 14.25 2.01
N GLY A 111 -7.47 12.98 2.23
CA GLY A 111 -7.21 12.03 1.15
C GLY A 111 -8.39 11.95 0.18
N GLY A 112 -8.20 12.46 -1.04
CA GLY A 112 -9.27 12.71 -2.00
C GLY A 112 -9.69 11.50 -2.84
N GLY A 113 -10.90 11.61 -3.40
CA GLY A 113 -11.37 10.94 -4.63
C GLY A 113 -11.66 9.44 -4.57
N ALA A 114 -10.66 8.63 -4.23
CA ALA A 114 -10.76 7.17 -4.24
C ALA A 114 -11.31 6.63 -2.90
N SER A 115 -11.96 5.47 -2.93
CA SER A 115 -12.34 4.76 -1.71
C SER A 115 -11.08 4.41 -0.93
N ARG A 116 -10.91 5.04 0.23
CA ARG A 116 -9.81 4.72 1.14
C ARG A 116 -10.04 3.32 1.74
N ASP A 117 -8.95 2.62 2.05
CA ASP A 117 -8.99 1.28 2.66
C ASP A 117 -8.05 1.16 3.88
N GLY A 118 -7.51 2.30 4.35
CA GLY A 118 -6.57 2.37 5.48
C GLY A 118 -5.39 3.30 5.25
N LEU A 119 -4.47 3.29 6.21
CA LEU A 119 -3.20 4.00 6.21
C LEU A 119 -2.06 2.97 6.33
N LEU A 120 -1.04 3.12 5.48
CA LEU A 120 0.18 2.33 5.56
C LEU A 120 1.31 3.18 6.14
N PHE A 121 1.96 2.65 7.17
CA PHE A 121 3.14 3.23 7.79
C PHE A 121 4.33 2.33 7.47
N TYR A 122 5.33 2.90 6.81
CA TYR A 122 6.57 2.22 6.49
C TYR A 122 7.72 2.84 7.28
N HIS A 123 8.60 2.00 7.79
CA HIS A 123 9.91 2.46 8.23
C HIS A 123 10.77 2.78 7.00
N ASN A 124 11.35 3.99 6.93
CA ASN A 124 12.13 4.43 5.76
C ASN A 124 13.28 3.47 5.40
N GLU A 125 13.95 2.95 6.42
CA GLU A 125 15.08 2.02 6.27
C GLU A 125 14.65 0.55 6.19
N GLY A 126 13.33 0.27 6.18
CA GLY A 126 12.82 -1.09 6.14
C GLY A 126 13.10 -1.78 4.82
N LEU A 127 13.77 -2.94 4.88
CA LEU A 127 13.92 -3.84 3.74
C LEU A 127 12.59 -4.54 3.44
N TYR A 128 12.41 -5.01 2.20
CA TYR A 128 11.20 -5.75 1.87
C TYR A 128 11.31 -7.19 2.36
N GLU A 129 10.34 -7.60 3.17
CA GLU A 129 10.22 -8.96 3.67
C GLU A 129 8.88 -9.55 3.23
N ALA A 130 8.92 -10.79 2.74
CA ALA A 130 7.69 -11.50 2.41
C ALA A 130 7.01 -11.99 3.70
N GLY A 131 5.89 -11.37 4.04
CA GLY A 131 5.09 -11.72 5.23
C GLY A 131 4.89 -10.54 6.17
N PRO A 132 4.34 -10.77 7.36
CA PRO A 132 4.21 -9.73 8.37
C PRO A 132 5.58 -9.23 8.80
N SER A 133 5.75 -7.92 8.88
CA SER A 133 6.97 -7.28 9.36
C SER A 133 6.60 -6.15 10.32
N PRO A 134 7.32 -5.97 11.45
CA PRO A 134 7.07 -4.86 12.37
C PRO A 134 7.42 -3.49 11.75
N LEU A 135 8.09 -3.48 10.60
CA LEU A 135 8.50 -2.27 9.87
C LEU A 135 7.42 -1.76 8.91
N LEU A 136 6.30 -2.47 8.81
CA LEU A 136 5.14 -2.09 8.01
C LEU A 136 3.88 -2.27 8.87
N LEU A 137 3.19 -1.16 9.14
CA LEU A 137 1.92 -1.16 9.85
C LEU A 137 0.80 -0.76 8.89
N LEU A 138 -0.23 -1.61 8.78
CA LEU A 138 -1.52 -1.25 8.20
C LEU A 138 -2.47 -0.87 9.33
N TRP A 139 -2.91 0.38 9.34
CA TRP A 139 -3.93 0.88 10.26
C TRP A 139 -5.21 1.21 9.50
N SER A 140 -6.37 0.86 10.04
CA SER A 140 -7.66 1.24 9.46
C SER A 140 -8.74 1.36 10.54
N ASP A 141 -9.81 2.06 10.21
CA ASP A 141 -11.01 2.18 11.03
C ASP A 141 -12.28 2.16 10.16
N ALA A 142 -13.44 2.16 10.82
CA ALA A 142 -14.75 2.14 10.16
C ALA A 142 -15.01 3.37 9.28
N SER A 143 -14.29 4.46 9.50
CA SER A 143 -14.46 5.71 8.76
C SER A 143 -13.65 5.72 7.46
N CYS A 144 -12.55 4.98 7.40
CA CYS A 144 -11.63 4.99 6.27
C CYS A 144 -11.53 3.66 5.50
N SER A 145 -12.18 2.57 5.95
CA SER A 145 -12.26 1.32 5.19
C SER A 145 -13.66 0.71 5.29
N SER A 146 -14.25 0.39 4.13
CA SER A 146 -15.50 -0.39 4.07
C SER A 146 -15.32 -1.86 4.47
N ARG A 147 -14.06 -2.31 4.55
CA ARG A 147 -13.63 -3.64 4.99
C ARG A 147 -13.16 -3.62 6.44
N PHE A 148 -13.27 -2.49 7.13
CA PHE A 148 -13.05 -2.48 8.55
C PHE A 148 -14.22 -3.18 9.23
N TYR A 149 -13.87 -4.17 10.04
CA TYR A 149 -14.83 -4.87 10.87
C TYR A 149 -14.40 -4.63 12.31
N ASP A 150 -15.19 -3.85 13.04
CA ASP A 150 -15.05 -3.82 14.49
C ASP A 150 -15.49 -5.19 15.05
N TYR A 151 -14.70 -5.73 15.96
CA TYR A 151 -14.93 -7.08 16.47
C TYR A 151 -16.25 -7.10 17.26
N GLY A 152 -17.13 -8.04 16.92
CA GLY A 152 -18.47 -8.12 17.51
C GLY A 152 -19.48 -7.11 16.95
N SER A 153 -19.11 -6.31 15.95
CA SER A 153 -20.04 -5.42 15.28
C SER A 153 -21.13 -6.17 14.50
N ALA A 154 -22.28 -5.53 14.32
CA ALA A 154 -23.36 -6.07 13.50
C ALA A 154 -22.95 -6.25 12.03
N GLN A 155 -22.00 -5.44 11.53
CA GLN A 155 -21.44 -5.59 10.19
C GLN A 155 -20.55 -6.84 10.09
N MET A 156 -19.67 -7.09 11.07
CA MET A 156 -18.90 -8.33 11.15
C MET A 156 -19.82 -9.56 11.19
N ALA A 157 -20.88 -9.51 12.00
CA ALA A 157 -21.84 -10.62 12.10
C ALA A 157 -22.54 -10.90 10.76
N ARG A 158 -22.90 -9.87 9.99
CA ARG A 158 -23.51 -10.01 8.67
C ARG A 158 -22.55 -10.64 7.65
N GLU A 159 -21.30 -10.19 7.62
CA GLU A 159 -20.30 -10.74 6.69
C GLU A 159 -19.88 -12.18 7.05
N LEU A 160 -19.72 -12.47 8.35
CA LEU A 160 -19.48 -13.83 8.84
C LEU A 160 -20.65 -14.78 8.47
N ALA A 161 -21.89 -14.28 8.52
CA ALA A 161 -23.05 -15.05 8.09
C ALA A 161 -23.10 -15.25 6.57
N ALA A 162 -22.64 -14.26 5.79
CA ALA A 162 -22.62 -14.32 4.33
C ALA A 162 -21.46 -15.15 3.76
N ALA A 163 -20.30 -15.16 4.42
CA ALA A 163 -19.07 -15.82 3.97
C ALA A 163 -18.28 -16.43 5.16
N PRO A 164 -18.80 -17.52 5.77
CA PRO A 164 -18.23 -18.11 6.99
C PRO A 164 -16.82 -18.71 6.80
N ASP A 165 -16.43 -19.04 5.57
CA ASP A 165 -15.11 -19.50 5.19
C ASP A 165 -14.04 -18.40 5.18
N LYS A 166 -14.44 -17.14 4.96
CA LYS A 166 -13.54 -15.96 5.02
C LYS A 166 -13.18 -15.56 6.47
N ALA A 167 -13.86 -16.12 7.46
CA ALA A 167 -13.65 -15.91 8.90
C ALA A 167 -12.31 -16.45 9.44
N ALA A 168 -11.67 -17.38 8.73
CA ALA A 168 -10.45 -18.04 9.18
C ALA A 168 -9.22 -17.12 9.25
N ARG A 169 -9.28 -15.91 8.67
CA ARG A 169 -8.18 -14.93 8.67
C ARG A 169 -8.10 -14.10 9.96
N TRP A 170 -9.15 -14.11 10.78
CA TRP A 170 -9.30 -13.25 11.94
C TRP A 170 -8.74 -13.95 13.18
N ARG A 171 -7.58 -13.53 13.68
CA ARG A 171 -6.97 -14.14 14.89
C ARG A 171 -7.63 -13.55 16.14
N PRO A 172 -8.31 -14.36 16.97
CA PRO A 172 -8.94 -13.86 18.20
C PRO A 172 -7.96 -13.23 19.20
N GLY A 173 -6.66 -13.53 19.10
CA GLY A 173 -5.59 -13.03 19.99
C GLY A 173 -4.90 -11.74 19.53
N GLU A 174 -5.25 -11.19 18.36
CA GLU A 174 -4.84 -9.84 17.92
C GLU A 174 -5.86 -8.79 18.39
N THR A 175 -6.41 -9.02 19.60
CA THR A 175 -7.43 -8.23 20.29
C THR A 175 -6.84 -6.96 20.92
N GLU A 176 -5.99 -6.23 20.21
CA GLU A 176 -5.70 -4.85 20.62
C GLU A 176 -6.81 -3.96 20.08
N ALA A 177 -7.43 -3.19 20.98
CA ALA A 177 -8.37 -2.14 20.60
C ALA A 177 -7.69 -1.28 19.53
N ALA A 178 -8.26 -1.26 18.31
CA ALA A 178 -7.71 -0.46 17.23
C ALA A 178 -7.49 0.97 17.75
N LEU A 179 -6.23 1.40 17.83
CA LEU A 179 -5.88 2.72 18.35
C LEU A 179 -6.72 3.75 17.58
N PRO A 180 -7.54 4.58 18.26
CA PRO A 180 -8.34 5.56 17.56
C PRO A 180 -7.40 6.54 16.86
N ILE A 181 -7.84 7.10 15.72
CA ILE A 181 -7.01 8.04 14.96
C ILE A 181 -6.49 9.20 15.82
N GLY A 182 -7.26 9.65 16.82
CA GLY A 182 -6.84 10.68 17.78
C GLY A 182 -5.64 10.26 18.63
N ALA A 183 -5.56 8.99 19.05
CA ALA A 183 -4.40 8.48 19.78
C ALA A 183 -3.15 8.38 18.87
N LEU A 184 -3.35 8.01 17.60
CA LEU A 184 -2.27 7.96 16.62
C LEU A 184 -1.72 9.37 16.31
N LEU A 185 -2.60 10.35 16.16
CA LEU A 185 -2.23 11.76 16.01
C LEU A 185 -1.41 12.26 17.22
N ALA A 186 -1.88 12.01 18.44
CA ALA A 186 -1.18 12.40 19.66
C ALA A 186 0.21 11.72 19.79
N ALA A 187 0.33 10.45 19.37
CA ALA A 187 1.61 9.75 19.37
C ALA A 187 2.63 10.40 18.40
N CYS A 188 2.17 10.85 17.23
CA CYS A 188 3.04 11.58 16.29
C CYS A 188 3.51 12.94 16.85
N GLU A 189 2.67 13.64 17.63
CA GLU A 189 3.05 14.91 18.27
C GLU A 189 4.13 14.70 19.34
N GLY A 190 3.91 13.73 20.24
CA GLY A 190 4.87 13.42 21.32
C GLY A 190 6.24 12.93 20.82
N ALA A 191 6.27 12.18 19.71
CA ALA A 191 7.53 11.75 19.09
C ALA A 191 8.37 12.92 18.54
N MET A 192 7.72 13.95 17.98
CA MET A 192 8.42 15.15 17.48
C MET A 192 9.00 16.00 18.61
N GLU A 193 8.30 16.09 19.74
CA GLU A 193 8.81 16.81 20.93
C GLU A 193 10.04 16.11 21.53
N ALA A 194 10.05 14.77 21.54
CA ALA A 194 11.21 14.01 22.01
C ALA A 194 12.45 14.18 21.10
N ASP A 195 12.27 14.20 19.79
CA ASP A 195 13.38 14.32 18.82
C ASP A 195 13.95 15.76 18.79
N SER A 196 13.09 16.78 18.92
CA SER A 196 13.52 18.18 19.05
C SER A 196 14.22 18.46 20.39
N GLY A 197 13.79 17.83 21.48
CA GLY A 197 14.50 17.87 22.77
C GLY A 197 15.87 17.18 22.73
N ALA A 198 15.99 16.06 22.01
CA ALA A 198 17.25 15.35 21.83
C ALA A 198 18.25 16.10 20.91
N ALA A 199 17.75 16.89 19.95
CA ALA A 199 18.56 17.76 19.10
C ALA A 199 19.03 19.03 19.81
N ALA A 200 18.26 19.56 20.76
CA ALA A 200 18.62 20.75 21.54
C ALA A 200 19.60 20.47 22.70
N GLY A 201 19.82 19.20 23.03
CA GLY A 201 20.71 18.74 24.10
C GLY A 201 22.10 18.25 23.65
N ARG A 202 22.49 18.49 22.39
CA ARG A 202 23.83 18.15 21.85
C ARG A 202 24.63 19.40 21.52
#